data_AF-A0A927PDY6-F1
#
_entry.id   AF-A0A927PDY6-F1
#
_cell.length_a   1.000
_cell.length_b   1.000
_cell.length_c   1.000
_cell.angle_alpha   90.00
_cell.angle_beta   90.00
_cell.angle_gamma   90.00
#
_symmetry.space_group_name_H-M   'P 1'
#
loop_
_entity.id
_entity.type
_entity.pdbx_description
1 polymer ?
#
loop_
_entity_poly.entity_id
_entity_poly.type
_entity_poly.pdbx_seq_one_letter_code
_entity_poly.pdbx_strand_id
1 'polypeptide(L)'
;MSDTMIIAYQEAFPESKLCFLSPSGDMTAVDLDNNKEYVKPFDETEEVFIDRIRRSKEKGCNLFFEEWPPLVHEWETDLDVKL
;
A
#
# COMPACT_ATOMS: atom_id res chain seq x y z
N MET A 1 10.47 -7.27 3.21
CA MET A 1 10.26 -7.63 1.78
C MET A 1 11.51 -7.29 1.00
N SER A 2 11.87 -8.08 0.00
CA SER A 2 12.98 -7.80 -0.92
C SER A 2 12.62 -6.74 -1.98
N ASP A 3 13.63 -6.01 -2.45
CA ASP A 3 13.52 -5.05 -3.57
C ASP A 3 12.94 -5.69 -4.84
N THR A 4 13.16 -7.00 -5.02
CA THR A 4 12.61 -7.80 -6.12
C THR A 4 11.09 -7.73 -6.22
N MET A 5 10.38 -7.68 -5.09
CA MET A 5 8.91 -7.56 -5.11
C MET A 5 8.45 -6.18 -5.56
N ILE A 6 9.15 -5.13 -5.15
CA ILE A 6 8.84 -3.76 -5.57
C ILE A 6 9.07 -3.62 -7.08
N ILE A 7 10.16 -4.20 -7.60
CA ILE A 7 10.42 -4.26 -9.04
C ILE A 7 9.30 -5.02 -9.78
N ALA A 8 8.92 -6.20 -9.30
CA ALA A 8 7.84 -7.00 -9.90
C ALA A 8 6.50 -6.24 -9.93
N TYR A 9 6.21 -5.46 -8.88
CA TYR A 9 5.06 -4.57 -8.84
C TYR A 9 5.16 -3.47 -9.90
N GLN A 10 6.30 -2.78 -9.98
CA GLN A 10 6.50 -1.68 -10.93
C GLN A 10 6.40 -2.16 -12.38
N GLU A 11 6.89 -3.35 -12.69
CA GLU A 11 6.71 -3.99 -14.01
C GLU A 11 5.25 -4.37 -14.28
N ALA A 12 4.50 -4.75 -13.26
CA ALA A 12 3.08 -5.07 -13.38
C ALA A 12 2.19 -3.84 -13.54
N PHE A 13 2.56 -2.71 -12.91
CA PHE A 13 1.80 -1.47 -12.89
C PHE A 13 2.73 -0.26 -13.14
N PRO A 14 3.28 -0.10 -14.35
CA PRO A 14 4.25 0.95 -14.65
C PRO A 14 3.68 2.38 -14.48
N GLU A 15 2.38 2.53 -14.67
CA GLU A 15 1.68 3.81 -14.52
C GLU A 15 1.14 4.04 -13.10
N SER A 16 1.29 3.06 -12.20
CA SER A 16 0.81 3.19 -10.82
C SER A 16 1.53 4.31 -10.09
N LYS A 17 0.74 5.13 -9.37
CA LYS A 17 1.23 6.15 -8.45
C LYS A 17 1.32 5.67 -7.00
N LEU A 18 1.19 4.36 -6.77
CA LEU A 18 1.49 3.73 -5.49
C LEU A 18 3.01 3.56 -5.31
N CYS A 19 3.56 4.17 -4.26
CA CYS A 19 4.97 4.07 -3.88
C CYS A 19 5.13 3.29 -2.58
N PHE A 20 6.05 2.32 -2.56
CA PHE A 20 6.36 1.55 -1.36
C PHE A 20 7.51 2.16 -0.56
N LEU A 21 7.32 2.28 0.75
CA LEU A 21 8.33 2.78 1.69
C LEU A 21 8.62 1.69 2.73
N SER A 22 9.89 1.47 3.06
CA SER A 22 10.31 0.50 4.08
C SER A 22 11.36 1.09 5.04
N PRO A 23 11.02 2.14 5.82
CA PRO A 23 11.99 2.84 6.66
C PRO A 23 12.49 2.03 7.88
N SER A 24 11.78 0.99 8.30
CA SER A 24 12.07 0.31 9.58
C SER A 24 11.61 -1.16 9.68
N GLY A 25 11.42 -1.83 8.54
CA GLY A 25 10.99 -3.25 8.47
C GLY A 25 9.49 -3.45 8.23
N ASP A 26 8.69 -2.45 8.61
CA ASP A 26 7.28 -2.38 8.22
C ASP A 26 7.17 -1.63 6.88
N MET A 27 6.59 -2.32 5.90
CA MET A 27 6.34 -1.74 4.59
C MET A 27 5.04 -0.95 4.63
N THR A 28 5.09 0.27 4.14
CA THR A 28 3.92 1.12 3.88
C THR A 28 3.84 1.40 2.39
N ALA A 29 2.66 1.76 1.91
CA ALA A 29 2.45 2.18 0.54
C ALA A 29 1.71 3.52 0.53
N VAL A 30 2.14 4.44 -0.33
CA VAL A 30 1.54 5.77 -0.47
C VAL A 30 0.98 5.90 -1.86
N ASP A 31 -0.33 6.15 -1.96
CA ASP A 31 -1.02 6.49 -3.19
C ASP A 31 -0.95 8.00 -3.41
N LEU A 32 -0.12 8.40 -4.36
CA LEU A 32 0.13 9.81 -4.64
C LEU A 32 -1.05 10.51 -5.34
N ASP A 33 -1.97 9.78 -5.97
CA ASP A 33 -3.13 10.39 -6.64
C ASP A 33 -4.22 10.77 -5.62
N ASN A 34 -4.42 9.92 -4.61
CA ASN A 34 -5.47 10.13 -3.60
C ASN A 34 -4.94 10.63 -2.26
N ASN A 35 -3.61 10.82 -2.13
CA ASN A 35 -2.94 11.16 -0.87
C ASN A 35 -3.36 10.21 0.27
N LYS A 36 -3.37 8.90 -0.03
CA LYS A 36 -3.72 7.84 0.92
C LYS A 36 -2.51 7.01 1.27
N GLU A 37 -2.38 6.67 2.54
CA GLU A 37 -1.35 5.76 3.03
C GLU A 37 -1.98 4.41 3.38
N TYR A 38 -1.25 3.34 3.15
CA TYR A 38 -1.64 1.97 3.40
C TYR A 38 -0.54 1.26 4.18
N VAL A 39 -0.94 0.39 5.09
CA VAL A 39 -0.02 -0.44 5.86
C VAL A 39 -0.03 -1.85 5.29
N LYS A 40 1.14 -2.47 5.18
CA LYS A 40 1.25 -3.88 4.82
C LYS A 40 0.44 -4.74 5.80
N PRO A 41 -0.46 -5.61 5.32
CA PRO A 41 -1.14 -6.59 6.17
C PRO A 41 -0.16 -7.45 6.98
N PHE A 42 -0.56 -7.88 8.18
CA PHE A 42 0.28 -8.68 9.07
C PHE A 42 0.68 -10.03 8.44
N ASP A 43 -0.24 -10.63 7.67
CA ASP A 43 -0.09 -11.90 6.96
C ASP A 43 0.49 -11.75 5.55
N GLU A 44 0.91 -10.55 5.15
CA GLU A 44 1.53 -10.33 3.85
C GLU A 44 2.94 -10.92 3.80
N THR A 45 3.04 -12.11 3.20
CA THR A 45 4.30 -12.76 2.81
C THR A 45 4.70 -12.39 1.38
N GLU A 46 5.89 -12.83 0.94
CA GLU A 46 6.29 -12.65 -0.46
C GLU A 46 5.35 -13.38 -1.42
N GLU A 47 4.89 -14.59 -1.06
CA GLU A 47 3.94 -15.33 -1.89
C GLU A 47 2.59 -14.61 -1.98
N VAL A 48 2.08 -14.05 -0.88
CA VAL A 48 0.82 -13.29 -0.87
C VAL A 48 0.94 -12.04 -1.74
N PHE A 49 2.08 -11.35 -1.68
CA PHE A 49 2.32 -10.14 -2.47
C PHE A 49 2.37 -10.44 -3.98
N ILE A 50 3.09 -11.48 -4.38
CA ILE A 50 3.17 -11.90 -5.78
C ILE A 50 1.81 -12.43 -6.29
N ASP A 51 1.10 -13.22 -5.47
CA ASP A 51 -0.24 -13.67 -5.81
C ASP A 51 -1.21 -12.49 -5.99
N ARG A 52 -1.12 -11.47 -5.14
CA ARG A 52 -1.90 -10.23 -5.26
C ARG A 52 -1.62 -9.50 -6.58
N ILE A 53 -0.37 -9.41 -7.03
CA ILE A 53 -0.04 -8.88 -8.36
C ILE A 53 -0.70 -9.70 -9.47
N ARG A 54 -0.62 -11.04 -9.39
CA ARG A 54 -1.25 -11.94 -10.37
C ARG A 54 -2.76 -11.74 -10.42
N ARG A 55 -3.45 -11.75 -9.27
CA ARG A 55 -4.89 -11.52 -9.16
C ARG A 55 -5.29 -10.14 -9.67
N SER A 56 -4.46 -9.13 -9.43
CA SER A 56 -4.68 -7.76 -9.92
C SER A 56 -4.66 -7.72 -11.45
N LYS A 57 -3.72 -8.41 -12.10
CA LYS A 57 -3.68 -8.55 -13.57
C LYS A 57 -4.89 -9.29 -14.12
N GLU A 58 -5.31 -10.38 -13.47
CA GLU A 58 -6.48 -11.16 -13.89
C GLU A 58 -7.78 -10.37 -13.79
N LYS A 59 -7.92 -9.51 -12.78
CA LYS A 59 -9.09 -8.65 -12.58
C LYS A 59 -9.04 -7.35 -13.39
N GLY A 60 -7.86 -6.94 -13.84
CA GLY A 60 -7.65 -5.63 -14.47
C GLY A 60 -7.75 -4.45 -13.49
N CYS A 61 -7.53 -4.67 -12.20
CA CYS A 61 -7.51 -3.63 -11.16
C CYS A 61 -6.35 -3.85 -10.19
N ASN A 62 -5.87 -2.79 -9.56
CA ASN A 62 -4.79 -2.87 -8.58
C ASN A 62 -5.33 -3.16 -7.18
N LEU A 63 -5.23 -4.42 -6.74
CA LEU A 63 -5.83 -4.88 -5.49
C LEU A 63 -5.13 -4.37 -4.23
N PHE A 64 -3.98 -3.70 -4.35
CA PHE A 64 -3.33 -3.09 -3.19
C PHE A 64 -4.22 -1.99 -2.58
N PHE A 65 -4.97 -1.24 -3.39
CA PHE A 65 -5.89 -0.21 -2.90
C PHE A 65 -7.12 -0.77 -2.17
N GLU A 66 -7.48 -2.03 -2.44
CA GLU A 66 -8.67 -2.68 -1.88
C GLU A 66 -8.34 -3.53 -0.65
N GLU A 67 -7.21 -4.23 -0.68
CA GLU A 67 -6.89 -5.28 0.28
C GLU A 67 -5.81 -4.87 1.30
N TRP A 68 -5.08 -3.77 1.07
CA TRP A 68 -4.23 -3.20 2.12
C TRP A 68 -5.04 -2.25 3.01
N PRO A 69 -4.94 -2.38 4.34
CA PRO A 69 -5.63 -1.48 5.25
C PRO A 69 -5.08 -0.05 5.12
N PRO A 70 -5.95 0.98 5.06
CA PRO A 70 -5.51 2.36 5.09
C PRO A 70 -4.88 2.67 6.44
N LEU A 71 -3.80 3.45 6.44
CA LEU A 71 -3.25 4.03 7.64
C LEU A 71 -4.17 5.18 8.07
N VAL A 72 -4.87 5.01 9.20
CA VAL A 72 -5.69 6.06 9.79
C VAL A 72 -4.84 6.80 10.82
N HIS A 73 -4.50 8.05 10.56
CA HIS A 73 -3.90 8.92 11.57
C HIS A 73 -5.01 9.42 12.50
N GLU A 74 -5.12 8.85 13.70
CA GLU A 74 -6.16 9.21 14.69
C GLU A 74 -5.98 10.61 15.33
N TRP A 75 -5.32 11.56 14.67
CA TRP A 75 -4.85 12.80 15.29
C TRP A 75 -5.77 14.01 15.03
N GLU A 76 -6.95 13.79 14.44
CA GLU A 76 -7.98 14.83 14.22
C GLU A 76 -9.15 14.75 15.22
N THR A 77 -8.93 14.27 16.44
CA THR A 77 -9.90 14.46 17.52
C THR A 77 -9.56 15.69 18.35
N ASP A 78 -10.43 16.70 18.22
CA ASP A 78 -10.71 17.80 19.15
C ASP A 78 -9.62 18.86 19.39
N LEU A 79 -9.41 19.74 18.40
CA LEU A 79 -9.05 21.13 18.68
C LEU A 79 -10.28 22.04 18.62
N ASP A 80 -11.36 21.65 19.31
CA ASP A 80 -12.40 22.59 19.75
C ASP A 80 -12.12 22.97 21.22
N VAL A 81 -10.94 23.56 21.46
CA VAL A 81 -10.71 24.35 22.67
C VAL A 81 -11.51 25.65 22.47
N LYS A 82 -12.74 25.67 22.99
CA LYS A 82 -13.52 26.89 23.13
C LYS A 82 -12.67 27.95 23.85
N LEU A 83 -12.33 29.01 23.13
CA LEU A 83 -11.77 30.26 23.66
C LEU A 83 -12.76 30.93 24.62
#